data_AF-A0A5S4V8I2-F1
#
_entry.id   AF-A0A5S4V8I2-F1
#
_cell.length_a   1.000
_cell.length_b   1.000
_cell.length_c   1.000
_cell.angle_alpha   90.00
_cell.angle_beta   90.00
_cell.angle_gamma   90.00
#
_symmetry.space_group_name_H-M   'P 1'
#
loop_
_entity.id
_entity.type
_entity.pdbx_description
1 polymer ?
#
loop_
_entity_poly.entity_id
_entity_poly.type
_entity_poly.pdbx_seq_one_letter_code
_entity_poly.pdbx_strand_id
1 'polypeptide(L)'
;MEPGEVGIEITPILSASSPEPEFAAQLDALLRRTCRIARALTSAELAAAKLWIGDKSQARKYFSMSEKYAAFRDFRVDPRGDGLHGMRIAPGEVIRLTDAEVLSHPLYQAFGPFADAHPPMRGWLATSVCGDGGRRHGMLQLSDKSSGRDFDEADEANIRELAALIGETLDALRLAAQRRA
;
A
#
# COMPACT_ATOMS: atom_id res chain seq x y z
N MET A 1 11.98 16.02 -0.15
CA MET A 1 12.24 14.58 0.04
C MET A 1 13.37 14.48 1.04
N GLU A 2 13.23 13.64 2.06
CA GLU A 2 14.33 13.36 2.99
C GLU A 2 15.43 12.57 2.25
N PRO A 3 16.71 12.71 2.61
CA PRO A 3 17.79 11.97 1.96
C PRO A 3 17.57 10.44 2.12
N GLY A 4 17.56 9.72 0.99
CA GLY A 4 17.42 8.24 0.94
C GLY A 4 16.00 7.70 0.73
N GLU A 5 15.00 8.56 0.52
CA GLU A 5 13.65 8.15 0.15
C GLU A 5 13.36 8.37 -1.35
N VAL A 6 12.92 7.30 -2.01
CA VAL A 6 12.43 7.29 -3.38
C VAL A 6 10.92 7.09 -3.33
N GLY A 7 10.17 8.19 -3.30
CA GLY A 7 8.71 8.17 -3.24
C GLY A 7 8.09 8.30 -4.63
N ILE A 8 7.10 7.46 -4.95
CA ILE A 8 6.33 7.51 -6.19
C ILE A 8 4.85 7.61 -5.87
N GLU A 9 4.23 8.67 -6.36
CA GLU A 9 2.78 8.77 -6.41
C GLU A 9 2.27 8.17 -7.72
N ILE A 10 1.39 7.17 -7.62
CA ILE A 10 0.63 6.66 -8.77
C ILE A 10 -0.82 7.08 -8.58
N THR A 11 -1.12 8.25 -9.12
CA THR A 11 -2.50 8.67 -9.30
C THR A 11 -3.12 7.80 -10.40
N PRO A 12 -4.29 7.17 -10.20
CA PRO A 12 -5.05 6.62 -11.31
C PRO A 12 -5.34 7.73 -12.33
N ILE A 13 -5.44 7.34 -13.60
CA ILE A 13 -6.18 8.13 -14.57
C ILE A 13 -7.63 8.14 -14.10
N LEU A 14 -8.08 9.27 -13.55
CA LEU A 14 -9.45 9.44 -13.06
C LEU A 14 -10.41 9.32 -14.25
N SER A 15 -11.43 8.45 -14.15
CA SER A 15 -12.64 8.57 -14.96
C SER A 15 -13.59 9.60 -14.31
N ALA A 16 -14.55 10.10 -15.09
CA ALA A 16 -15.17 11.44 -15.06
C ALA A 16 -15.85 11.97 -13.77
N SER A 17 -15.73 11.31 -12.62
CA SER A 17 -16.18 11.82 -11.32
C SER A 17 -15.02 11.85 -10.34
N SER A 18 -14.08 12.77 -10.60
CA SER A 18 -12.96 13.06 -9.72
C SER A 18 -13.46 13.53 -8.34
N PRO A 19 -12.90 13.02 -7.23
CA PRO A 19 -13.15 13.60 -5.91
C PRO A 19 -12.78 15.09 -5.90
N GLU A 20 -13.41 15.86 -5.00
CA GLU A 20 -13.02 17.26 -4.78
C GLU A 20 -11.50 17.39 -4.62
N PRO A 21 -10.83 18.35 -5.30
CA PRO A 21 -9.37 18.42 -5.34
C PRO A 21 -8.68 18.45 -3.95
N GLU A 22 -9.32 19.07 -2.95
CA GLU A 22 -8.79 19.12 -1.58
C GLU A 22 -8.79 17.73 -0.93
N PHE A 23 -9.89 16.97 -1.06
CA PHE A 23 -9.99 15.63 -0.51
C PHE A 23 -9.01 14.66 -1.18
N ALA A 24 -8.84 14.79 -2.50
CA ALA A 24 -7.81 14.07 -3.24
C ALA A 24 -6.40 14.30 -2.64
N ALA A 25 -6.01 15.55 -2.46
CA ALA A 25 -4.71 15.91 -1.92
C ALA A 25 -4.50 15.41 -0.47
N GLN A 26 -5.55 15.41 0.34
CA GLN A 26 -5.51 14.84 1.70
C GLN A 26 -5.26 13.33 1.69
N LEU A 27 -5.90 12.60 0.77
CA LEU A 27 -5.66 11.16 0.60
C LEU A 27 -4.25 10.87 0.10
N ASP A 28 -3.73 11.65 -0.84
CA ASP A 28 -2.37 11.49 -1.35
C ASP A 28 -1.32 11.74 -0.25
N ALA A 29 -1.54 12.76 0.58
CA ALA A 29 -0.70 13.04 1.74
C ALA A 29 -0.76 11.91 2.78
N LEU A 30 -1.96 11.35 3.04
CA LEU A 30 -2.15 10.22 3.94
C LEU A 30 -1.41 8.98 3.44
N LEU A 31 -1.61 8.60 2.17
CA LEU A 31 -0.93 7.47 1.53
C LEU A 31 0.59 7.58 1.64
N ARG A 32 1.14 8.74 1.30
CA ARG A 32 2.59 9.01 1.41
C ARG A 32 3.08 8.80 2.84
N ARG A 33 2.36 9.37 3.83
CA ARG A 33 2.75 9.28 5.23
C ARG A 33 2.67 7.84 5.75
N THR A 34 1.62 7.11 5.39
CA THR A 34 1.44 5.71 5.76
C THR A 34 2.60 4.85 5.27
N CYS A 35 2.95 4.91 3.98
CA CYS A 35 4.04 4.10 3.44
C CYS A 35 5.38 4.41 4.09
N ARG A 36 5.65 5.69 4.37
CA ARG A 36 6.86 6.12 5.09
C ARG A 36 6.95 5.56 6.49
N ILE A 37 5.88 5.72 7.27
CA ILE A 37 5.82 5.22 8.65
C ILE A 37 5.93 3.69 8.64
N ALA A 38 5.21 3.01 7.75
CA ALA A 38 5.25 1.56 7.64
C ALA A 38 6.69 1.04 7.42
N ARG A 39 7.42 1.61 6.46
CA ARG A 39 8.83 1.27 6.23
C ARG A 39 9.72 1.51 7.45
N ALA A 40 9.54 2.64 8.13
CA ALA A 40 10.32 2.98 9.31
C ALA A 40 10.05 2.00 10.47
N LEU A 41 8.79 1.61 10.68
CA LEU A 41 8.40 0.68 11.75
C LEU A 41 8.92 -0.74 11.52
N THR A 42 8.97 -1.22 10.27
CA THR A 42 9.32 -2.61 9.96
C THR A 42 10.73 -2.78 9.40
N SER A 43 11.42 -1.68 9.14
CA SER A 43 12.68 -1.64 8.38
C SER A 43 12.55 -2.26 6.97
N ALA A 44 11.43 -2.02 6.29
CA ALA A 44 11.21 -2.46 4.91
C ALA A 44 11.83 -1.50 3.89
N GLU A 45 12.37 -2.05 2.81
CA GLU A 45 12.92 -1.30 1.69
C GLU A 45 11.82 -0.80 0.74
N LEU A 46 10.68 -1.49 0.69
CA LEU A 46 9.54 -1.14 -0.14
C LEU A 46 8.24 -1.15 0.69
N ALA A 47 7.41 -0.13 0.55
CA ALA A 47 6.02 -0.15 0.98
C ALA A 47 5.11 0.42 -0.11
N ALA A 48 3.91 -0.15 -0.22
CA ALA A 48 2.85 0.41 -1.04
C ALA A 48 1.53 0.41 -0.27
N ALA A 49 0.76 1.48 -0.44
CA ALA A 49 -0.59 1.57 0.08
C ALA A 49 -1.54 1.87 -1.08
N LYS A 50 -2.66 1.16 -1.08
CA LYS A 50 -3.74 1.32 -2.07
C LYS A 50 -5.02 1.64 -1.32
N LEU A 51 -5.76 2.65 -1.78
CA LEU A 51 -7.06 3.03 -1.23
C LEU A 51 -8.10 3.16 -2.35
N TRP A 52 -9.34 2.75 -2.09
CA TRP A 52 -10.48 2.96 -2.97
C TRP A 52 -11.24 4.23 -2.58
N ILE A 53 -11.56 5.04 -3.58
CA ILE A 53 -12.30 6.29 -3.46
C ILE A 53 -13.68 6.07 -4.08
N GLY A 54 -14.69 5.83 -3.25
CA GLY A 54 -16.02 5.50 -3.77
C GLY A 54 -16.03 4.09 -4.37
N ASP A 55 -16.21 3.97 -5.68
CA ASP A 55 -16.24 2.67 -6.35
C ASP A 55 -14.85 2.05 -6.55
N LYS A 56 -14.81 0.75 -6.90
CA LYS A 56 -13.55 0.02 -7.10
C LYS A 56 -12.74 0.49 -8.32
N SER A 57 -13.33 1.28 -9.23
CA SER A 57 -12.66 1.81 -10.43
C SER A 57 -11.79 3.02 -10.11
N GLN A 58 -12.01 3.67 -8.96
CA GLN A 58 -11.24 4.82 -8.50
C GLN A 58 -10.31 4.43 -7.35
N ALA A 59 -9.17 3.80 -7.67
CA ALA A 59 -8.18 3.41 -6.68
C ALA A 59 -6.94 4.33 -6.72
N ARG A 60 -6.52 4.87 -5.58
CA ARG A 60 -5.24 5.59 -5.44
C ARG A 60 -4.16 4.68 -4.88
N LYS A 61 -2.94 4.83 -5.37
CA LYS A 61 -1.80 4.03 -4.92
C LYS A 61 -0.55 4.88 -4.75
N TYR A 62 0.20 4.60 -3.69
CA TYR A 62 1.49 5.22 -3.44
C TYR A 62 2.52 4.13 -3.17
N PHE A 63 3.76 4.37 -3.62
CA PHE A 63 4.92 3.55 -3.29
C PHE A 63 5.94 4.42 -2.57
N SER A 64 6.42 3.96 -1.41
CA SER A 64 7.64 4.47 -0.80
C SER A 64 8.72 3.41 -0.96
N MET A 65 9.86 3.79 -1.49
CA MET A 65 11.00 2.92 -1.69
C MET A 65 12.26 3.54 -1.06
N SER A 66 13.20 2.70 -0.64
CA SER A 66 14.52 3.15 -0.22
C SER A 66 15.42 3.44 -1.42
N GLU A 67 16.59 4.02 -1.15
CA GLU A 67 17.63 4.23 -2.16
C GLU A 67 18.06 2.93 -2.87
N LYS A 68 17.94 1.76 -2.22
CA LYS A 68 18.20 0.45 -2.84
C LYS A 68 17.39 0.24 -4.13
N TYR A 69 16.22 0.86 -4.21
CA TYR A 69 15.29 0.76 -5.32
C TYR A 69 15.21 2.04 -6.17
N ALA A 70 16.21 2.91 -6.13
CA ALA A 70 16.21 4.18 -6.85
C ALA A 70 15.99 4.05 -8.37
N ALA A 71 16.44 2.95 -8.97
CA ALA A 71 16.24 2.64 -10.39
C ALA A 71 14.76 2.43 -10.77
N PHE A 72 13.89 2.12 -9.80
CA PHE A 72 12.46 1.86 -10.02
C PHE A 72 11.58 3.10 -9.81
N ARG A 73 12.17 4.28 -9.59
CA ARG A 73 11.44 5.55 -9.32
C ARG A 73 10.40 5.93 -10.37
N ASP A 74 10.59 5.48 -11.61
CA ASP A 74 9.70 5.78 -12.72
C ASP A 74 8.73 4.63 -13.04
N PHE A 75 8.77 3.55 -12.26
CA PHE A 75 7.82 2.44 -12.43
C PHE A 75 6.40 2.91 -12.17
N ARG A 76 5.49 2.60 -13.10
CA ARG A 76 4.06 2.89 -12.99
C ARG A 76 3.23 1.66 -13.37
N VAL A 77 2.17 1.38 -12.62
CA VAL A 77 1.27 0.25 -12.86
C VAL A 77 -0.16 0.61 -12.44
N ASP A 78 -1.13 -0.06 -13.05
CA ASP A 78 -2.54 0.04 -12.66
C ASP A 78 -2.69 -0.20 -11.14
N PRO A 79 -3.35 0.71 -10.41
CA PRO A 79 -3.46 0.62 -8.96
C PRO A 79 -4.31 -0.58 -8.51
N ARG A 80 -5.19 -1.15 -9.35
CA ARG A 80 -6.06 -2.28 -8.99
C ARG A 80 -5.26 -3.46 -8.45
N GLY A 81 -4.20 -3.84 -9.15
CA GLY A 81 -3.28 -4.93 -8.80
C GLY A 81 -3.94 -6.32 -8.83
N ASP A 82 -3.24 -7.29 -9.41
CA ASP A 82 -3.67 -8.69 -9.51
C ASP A 82 -2.86 -9.61 -8.59
N GLY A 83 -3.25 -10.88 -8.49
CA GLY A 83 -2.57 -11.89 -7.67
C GLY A 83 -2.51 -11.52 -6.19
N LEU A 84 -1.33 -11.61 -5.57
CA LEU A 84 -1.09 -11.17 -4.19
C LEU A 84 -1.56 -9.72 -3.94
N HIS A 85 -1.38 -8.81 -4.91
CA HIS A 85 -1.79 -7.41 -4.77
C HIS A 85 -3.32 -7.18 -4.79
N GLY A 86 -4.07 -8.19 -5.25
CA GLY A 86 -5.53 -8.22 -5.28
C GLY A 86 -6.15 -9.06 -4.15
N MET A 87 -5.34 -9.68 -3.28
CA MET A 87 -5.80 -10.63 -2.28
C MET A 87 -6.78 -9.99 -1.27
N ARG A 88 -7.81 -10.75 -0.91
CA ARG A 88 -8.82 -10.32 0.08
C ARG A 88 -8.42 -10.74 1.50
N ILE A 89 -7.65 -9.92 2.19
CA ILE A 89 -7.25 -10.11 3.61
C ILE A 89 -8.39 -9.65 4.53
N ALA A 90 -8.79 -10.40 5.57
CA ALA A 90 -9.89 -9.97 6.45
C ALA A 90 -9.49 -8.75 7.32
N PRO A 91 -10.46 -7.97 7.86
CA PRO A 91 -10.15 -6.89 8.80
C PRO A 91 -9.34 -7.39 10.00
N GLY A 92 -8.24 -6.72 10.32
CA GLY A 92 -7.36 -7.07 11.44
C GLY A 92 -6.37 -8.22 11.19
N GLU A 93 -6.55 -8.98 10.10
CA GLU A 93 -5.60 -10.02 9.70
C GLU A 93 -4.37 -9.43 9.01
N VAL A 94 -3.24 -10.10 9.23
CA VAL A 94 -1.97 -9.80 8.58
C VAL A 94 -1.49 -11.07 7.91
N ILE A 95 -1.00 -10.95 6.68
CA ILE A 95 -0.35 -12.03 5.96
C ILE A 95 1.13 -11.71 5.90
N ARG A 96 1.95 -12.68 6.30
CA ARG A 96 3.39 -12.62 6.26
C ARG A 96 3.93 -13.83 5.52
N LEU A 97 4.74 -13.57 4.50
CA LEU A 97 5.36 -14.57 3.64
C LEU A 97 6.85 -14.25 3.52
N THR A 98 7.69 -15.26 3.64
CA THR A 98 9.11 -15.24 3.25
C THR A 98 9.26 -15.18 1.72
N ASP A 99 10.48 -14.95 1.22
CA ASP A 99 10.74 -14.93 -0.23
C ASP A 99 10.35 -16.27 -0.91
N ALA A 100 10.71 -17.40 -0.28
CA ALA A 100 10.36 -18.72 -0.79
C ALA A 100 8.84 -18.98 -0.79
N GLU A 101 8.14 -18.50 0.24
CA GLU A 101 6.68 -18.60 0.31
C GLU A 101 6.00 -17.71 -0.72
N VAL A 102 6.50 -16.50 -0.98
CA VAL A 102 6.00 -15.66 -2.08
C VAL A 102 6.14 -16.38 -3.42
N LEU A 103 7.32 -16.91 -3.73
CA LEU A 103 7.60 -17.56 -5.02
C LEU A 103 6.77 -18.84 -5.24
N SER A 104 6.41 -19.53 -4.17
CA SER A 104 5.59 -20.76 -4.22
C SER A 104 4.09 -20.50 -4.04
N HIS A 105 3.68 -19.27 -3.72
CA HIS A 105 2.29 -18.94 -3.45
C HIS A 105 1.43 -19.04 -4.73
N PRO A 106 0.25 -19.70 -4.72
CA PRO A 106 -0.58 -19.88 -5.93
C PRO A 106 -1.06 -18.58 -6.59
N LEU A 107 -1.20 -17.50 -5.81
CA LEU A 107 -1.57 -16.16 -6.31
C LEU A 107 -0.37 -15.33 -6.79
N TYR A 108 0.86 -15.82 -6.67
CA TYR A 108 2.01 -15.14 -7.23
C TYR A 108 2.10 -15.39 -8.74
N GLN A 109 2.01 -14.33 -9.52
CA GLN A 109 1.95 -14.38 -10.99
C GLN A 109 3.20 -13.77 -11.66
N ALA A 110 4.29 -13.61 -10.91
CA ALA A 110 5.54 -13.02 -11.40
C ALA A 110 5.38 -11.69 -12.16
N PHE A 111 4.40 -10.87 -11.75
CA PHE A 111 4.10 -9.55 -12.31
C PHE A 111 3.66 -9.50 -13.79
N GLY A 112 3.44 -10.65 -14.43
CA GLY A 112 2.97 -10.74 -15.81
C GLY A 112 3.80 -9.88 -16.79
N PRO A 113 3.19 -8.95 -17.53
CA PRO A 113 3.90 -8.13 -18.53
C PRO A 113 4.90 -7.14 -17.91
N PHE A 114 4.88 -6.95 -16.59
CA PHE A 114 5.79 -6.05 -15.88
C PHE A 114 6.99 -6.77 -15.27
N ALA A 115 7.20 -8.07 -15.53
CA ALA A 115 8.26 -8.87 -14.90
C ALA A 115 9.66 -8.22 -14.97
N ASP A 116 10.01 -7.61 -16.12
CA ASP A 116 11.32 -6.98 -16.34
C ASP A 116 11.46 -5.56 -15.75
N ALA A 117 10.34 -4.94 -15.38
CA ALA A 117 10.29 -3.54 -14.93
C ALA A 117 9.86 -3.39 -13.46
N HIS A 118 9.24 -4.41 -12.88
CA HIS A 118 8.71 -4.37 -11.51
C HIS A 118 9.86 -4.55 -10.49
N PRO A 119 9.87 -3.79 -9.37
CA PRO A 119 10.84 -4.03 -8.30
C PRO A 119 10.68 -5.46 -7.74
N PRO A 120 11.77 -6.20 -7.47
CA PRO A 120 11.65 -7.55 -6.90
C PRO A 120 10.88 -7.55 -5.57
N MET A 121 9.98 -8.51 -5.40
CA MET A 121 9.23 -8.74 -4.16
C MET A 121 9.92 -9.83 -3.35
N ARG A 122 10.77 -9.42 -2.40
CA ARG A 122 11.53 -10.33 -1.52
C ARG A 122 10.82 -10.44 -0.18
N GLY A 123 10.04 -11.50 -0.02
CA GLY A 123 9.06 -11.61 1.06
C GLY A 123 7.95 -10.56 0.96
N TRP A 124 6.87 -10.78 1.72
CA TRP A 124 5.67 -9.96 1.64
C TRP A 124 4.97 -9.89 2.99
N LEU A 125 4.65 -8.67 3.41
CA LEU A 125 3.89 -8.40 4.61
C LEU A 125 2.72 -7.49 4.25
N ALA A 126 1.48 -7.92 4.48
CA ALA A 126 0.32 -7.17 4.04
C ALA A 126 -0.88 -7.28 4.98
N THR A 127 -1.67 -6.21 5.02
CA THR A 127 -2.91 -6.17 5.78
C THR A 127 -3.96 -5.29 5.09
N SER A 128 -5.23 -5.53 5.39
CA SER A 128 -6.31 -4.68 4.91
C SER A 128 -6.39 -3.38 5.71
N VAL A 129 -6.60 -2.26 5.02
CA VAL A 129 -6.94 -0.98 5.67
C VAL A 129 -8.45 -0.94 5.79
N CYS A 130 -8.96 -1.03 7.01
CA CYS A 130 -10.40 -1.06 7.30
C CYS A 130 -10.75 -0.01 8.34
N GLY A 131 -11.81 0.75 8.06
CA GLY A 131 -12.43 1.65 9.03
C GLY A 131 -13.45 0.93 9.93
N ASP A 132 -14.29 1.73 10.57
CA ASP A 132 -15.32 1.29 11.50
C ASP A 132 -16.28 0.25 10.86
N GLY A 133 -16.71 -0.71 11.68
CA GLY A 133 -17.53 -1.84 11.23
C GLY A 133 -16.87 -2.75 10.20
N GLY A 134 -15.54 -2.70 10.03
CA GLY A 134 -14.82 -3.52 9.05
C GLY A 134 -14.95 -3.04 7.61
N ARG A 135 -15.38 -1.78 7.40
CA ARG A 135 -15.47 -1.17 6.07
C ARG A 135 -14.08 -1.09 5.45
N ARG A 136 -13.85 -1.89 4.41
CA ARG A 136 -12.55 -1.92 3.75
C ARG A 136 -12.33 -0.69 2.88
N HIS A 137 -11.20 -0.03 3.10
CA HIS A 137 -10.74 1.09 2.29
C HIS A 137 -9.62 0.71 1.34
N GLY A 138 -8.86 -0.34 1.64
CA GLY A 138 -7.81 -0.79 0.75
C GLY A 138 -6.83 -1.73 1.41
N MET A 139 -5.54 -1.59 1.10
CA MET A 139 -4.48 -2.50 1.53
C MET A 139 -3.16 -1.77 1.74
N LEU A 140 -2.46 -2.12 2.81
CA LEU A 140 -1.06 -1.76 3.06
C LEU A 140 -0.21 -3.01 2.84
N GLN A 141 0.88 -2.88 2.08
CA GLN A 141 1.80 -3.97 1.78
C GLN A 141 3.24 -3.48 1.84
N LEU A 142 4.13 -4.36 2.29
CA LEU A 142 5.57 -4.14 2.40
C LEU A 142 6.32 -5.32 1.82
N SER A 143 7.53 -5.08 1.35
CA SER A 143 8.42 -6.11 0.82
C SER A 143 9.87 -5.74 1.08
N ASP A 144 10.73 -6.75 1.02
CA ASP A 144 12.18 -6.67 1.20
C ASP A 144 12.54 -6.03 2.53
N LYS A 145 12.49 -6.82 3.61
CA LYS A 145 13.00 -6.35 4.90
C LYS A 145 14.51 -6.19 4.81
N SER A 146 14.99 -5.06 5.30
CA SER A 146 16.39 -4.66 5.25
C SER A 146 17.34 -5.74 5.79
N SER A 147 18.55 -5.72 5.26
CA SER A 147 19.63 -6.67 5.59
C SER A 147 19.31 -8.14 5.26
N GLY A 148 18.37 -8.40 4.34
CA GLY A 148 18.06 -9.74 3.86
C GLY A 148 17.36 -10.63 4.90
N ARG A 149 16.68 -10.02 5.86
CA ARG A 149 15.91 -10.72 6.88
C ARG A 149 14.49 -10.97 6.40
N ASP A 150 13.78 -11.89 7.06
CA ASP A 150 12.34 -12.03 6.91
C ASP A 150 11.58 -11.15 7.92
N PHE A 151 10.34 -10.80 7.59
CA PHE A 151 9.44 -10.14 8.52
C PHE A 151 9.14 -11.04 9.73
N ASP A 152 8.80 -10.44 10.86
CA ASP A 152 8.53 -11.11 12.14
C ASP A 152 7.18 -10.68 12.75
N GLU A 153 6.84 -11.22 13.92
CA GLU A 153 5.59 -10.94 14.62
C GLU A 153 5.47 -9.47 15.06
N ALA A 154 6.59 -8.80 15.33
CA ALA A 154 6.59 -7.39 15.71
C ALA A 154 6.26 -6.51 14.49
N ASP A 155 6.76 -6.86 13.31
CA ASP A 155 6.36 -6.20 12.07
C ASP A 155 4.86 -6.36 11.80
N GLU A 156 4.31 -7.56 12.00
CA GLU A 156 2.87 -7.80 11.87
C GLU A 156 2.06 -6.90 12.81
N ALA A 157 2.45 -6.83 14.08
CA ALA A 157 1.79 -5.98 15.07
C ALA A 157 1.82 -4.51 14.66
N ASN A 158 2.99 -4.02 14.25
CA ASN A 158 3.18 -2.63 13.82
C ASN A 158 2.29 -2.26 12.64
N ILE A 159 2.22 -3.10 11.60
CA ILE A 159 1.44 -2.76 10.41
C ILE A 159 -0.07 -2.92 10.64
N ARG A 160 -0.49 -3.83 11.53
CA ARG A 160 -1.88 -4.01 11.93
C ARG A 160 -2.41 -2.76 12.62
N GLU A 161 -1.66 -2.26 13.60
CA GLU A 161 -2.01 -1.05 14.35
C GLU A 161 -2.03 0.18 13.44
N LEU A 162 -0.99 0.33 12.60
CA LEU A 162 -0.95 1.42 11.62
C LEU A 162 -2.14 1.36 10.67
N ALA A 163 -2.50 0.19 10.14
CA ALA A 163 -3.62 0.06 9.21
C ALA A 163 -4.98 0.39 9.87
N ALA A 164 -5.17 0.08 11.15
CA ALA A 164 -6.35 0.44 11.92
C ALA A 164 -6.48 1.98 12.06
N LEU A 165 -5.41 2.65 12.48
CA LEU A 165 -5.39 4.12 12.62
C LEU A 165 -5.66 4.84 11.29
N ILE A 166 -5.10 4.33 10.19
CA ILE A 166 -5.36 4.87 8.86
C ILE A 166 -6.81 4.63 8.44
N GLY A 167 -7.39 3.48 8.79
CA GLY A 167 -8.80 3.17 8.57
C GLY A 167 -9.73 4.18 9.24
N GLU A 168 -9.52 4.44 10.53
CA GLU A 168 -10.29 5.44 11.29
C GLU A 168 -10.13 6.86 10.71
N THR A 169 -8.91 7.23 10.33
CA THR A 169 -8.63 8.53 9.68
C THR A 169 -9.41 8.68 8.37
N LEU A 170 -9.50 7.62 7.58
CA LEU A 170 -10.24 7.63 6.31
C LEU A 170 -11.75 7.77 6.51
N ASP A 171 -12.29 7.21 7.58
CA ASP A 171 -13.69 7.43 7.93
C ASP A 171 -13.96 8.86 8.36
N ALA A 172 -13.09 9.43 9.21
CA ALA A 172 -13.19 10.83 9.61
C ALA A 172 -13.12 11.78 8.41
N LEU A 173 -12.19 11.54 7.47
CA LEU A 173 -12.07 12.33 6.24
C LEU A 173 -13.32 12.22 5.35
N ARG A 174 -13.89 11.01 5.19
CA ARG A 174 -15.13 10.83 4.43
C ARG A 174 -16.32 11.55 5.07
N LEU A 175 -16.46 11.42 6.39
CA LEU A 175 -17.53 12.11 7.13
C LEU A 175 -17.39 13.63 7.02
N ALA A 176 -16.17 14.16 7.06
CA ALA A 176 -15.91 15.59 6.87
C ALA A 176 -16.27 16.07 5.46
N ALA A 177 -15.93 15.29 4.41
CA ALA A 177 -16.28 15.61 3.03
C ALA A 177 -17.80 15.63 2.81
N GLN A 178 -18.53 14.66 3.38
CA GLN A 178 -20.00 14.59 3.29
C GLN A 178 -20.72 15.77 3.95
N ARG A 179 -20.13 16.37 4.99
CA ARG A 179 -20.70 17.55 5.67
C ARG A 179 -20.49 18.86 4.90
N ARG A 180 -19.56 18.87 3.93
CA ARG A 180 -19.24 20.04 3.10
C ARG A 180 -20.06 20.08 1.80
N ALA A 181 -20.56 18.93 1.37
CA ALA A 181 -21.48 18.76 0.23
C ALA A 181 -22.92 19.10 0.63
#